data_AF-A0A2V9JW78-F1
#
_entry.id   AF-A0A2V9JW78-F1
#
_cell.length_a   1.000
_cell.length_b   1.000
_cell.length_c   1.000
_cell.angle_alpha   90.00
_cell.angle_beta   90.00
_cell.angle_gamma   90.00
#
_symmetry.space_group_name_H-M   'P 1'
#
loop_
_entity.id
_entity.type
_entity.pdbx_description
1 polymer ?
#
loop_
_entity_poly.entity_id
_entity_poly.type
_entity_poly.pdbx_seq_one_letter_code
_entity_poly.pdbx_strand_id
1 'polypeptide(L)'
;MIPSGADLEFTREELSRAILDVLATWPERDRRIFTRVRYEGESAESAARQEGVDPSEARAILAACERELLERLRVFRTLAKAQGLARAAEASLTGCGSAG
;
A
#
# COMPACT_ATOMS: atom_id res chain seq x y z
N MET A 1 -5.52 18.67 -18.49
CA MET A 1 -4.09 18.30 -18.60
C MET A 1 -3.95 16.86 -18.08
N ILE A 2 -3.40 15.93 -18.85
CA ILE A 2 -3.14 14.54 -18.39
C ILE A 2 -2.04 14.63 -17.32
N PRO A 3 -2.09 13.92 -16.18
CA PRO A 3 -0.93 13.86 -15.29
C PRO A 3 0.29 13.43 -16.10
N SER A 4 1.34 14.23 -16.07
CA SER A 4 2.62 13.82 -16.61
C SER A 4 3.03 12.54 -15.88
N GLY A 5 3.66 11.60 -16.60
CA GLY A 5 4.13 10.34 -16.01
C GLY A 5 4.91 10.55 -14.69
N ALA A 6 5.62 11.68 -14.59
CA ALA A 6 6.34 12.13 -13.40
C ALA A 6 5.49 12.25 -12.12
N ASP A 7 4.24 12.72 -12.18
CA ASP A 7 3.37 12.83 -10.98
C ASP A 7 2.93 11.45 -10.46
N LEU A 8 2.74 10.50 -11.38
CA LEU A 8 2.37 9.11 -11.04
C LEU A 8 3.59 8.33 -10.53
N GLU A 9 4.77 8.56 -11.12
CA GLU A 9 6.03 7.96 -10.67
C GLU A 9 6.43 8.47 -9.28
N PHE A 10 6.29 9.77 -9.02
CA PHE A 10 6.54 10.36 -7.70
C PHE A 10 5.63 9.76 -6.62
N THR A 11 4.33 9.63 -6.90
CA THR A 11 3.38 9.02 -5.96
C THR A 11 3.68 7.53 -5.69
N ARG A 12 4.19 6.82 -6.71
CA ARG A 12 4.58 5.41 -6.57
C ARG A 12 5.82 5.27 -5.71
N GLU A 13 6.83 6.12 -5.92
CA GLU A 13 8.08 6.12 -5.15
C GLU A 13 7.83 6.46 -3.68
N GLU A 14 6.99 7.46 -3.41
CA GLU A 14 6.56 7.80 -2.04
C GLU A 14 5.79 6.66 -1.38
N LEU A 15 4.88 6.01 -2.12
CA LEU A 15 4.14 4.85 -1.61
C LEU A 15 5.07 3.68 -1.31
N SER A 16 6.01 3.38 -2.22
CA SER A 16 7.03 2.34 -2.01
C SER A 16 7.89 2.65 -0.80
N ARG A 17 8.31 3.91 -0.61
CA ARG A 17 9.09 4.31 0.55
C ARG A 17 8.30 4.17 1.84
N ALA A 18 7.04 4.60 1.85
CA ALA A 18 6.17 4.43 3.01
C ALA A 18 5.98 2.96 3.38
N ILE A 19 5.78 2.06 2.40
CA ILE A 19 5.71 0.62 2.65
C ILE A 19 7.00 0.13 3.31
N LEU A 20 8.17 0.47 2.74
CA LEU A 20 9.46 0.05 3.30
C LEU A 20 9.68 0.60 4.72
N ASP A 21 9.28 1.84 4.98
CA ASP A 21 9.37 2.45 6.31
C ASP A 21 8.49 1.68 7.32
N VAL A 22 7.27 1.27 6.93
CA VAL A 22 6.42 0.42 7.79
C VAL A 22 7.12 -0.91 8.09
N LEU A 23 7.58 -1.61 7.06
CA LEU A 23 8.27 -2.91 7.23
C LEU A 23 9.50 -2.78 8.13
N ALA A 24 10.23 -1.66 8.05
CA ALA A 24 11.41 -1.41 8.88
C ALA A 24 11.08 -1.31 10.38
N THR A 25 9.85 -0.93 10.74
CA THR A 25 9.42 -0.81 12.15
C THR A 25 9.04 -2.13 12.80
N TRP A 26 8.79 -3.18 12.02
CA TRP A 26 8.35 -4.47 12.55
C TRP A 26 9.48 -5.28 13.16
N PRO A 27 9.18 -6.13 14.17
CA PRO A 27 10.11 -7.16 14.62
C PRO A 27 10.60 -8.00 13.44
N GLU A 28 11.88 -8.39 13.46
CA GLU A 28 12.51 -9.13 12.35
C GLU A 28 11.73 -10.38 11.95
N ARG A 29 11.28 -11.14 12.95
CA ARG A 29 10.48 -12.37 12.76
C ARG A 29 9.17 -12.06 12.03
N ASP A 30 8.44 -11.06 12.48
CA ASP A 30 7.14 -10.68 11.93
C ASP A 30 7.29 -10.18 10.49
N ARG A 31 8.32 -9.38 10.24
CA ARG A 31 8.71 -8.94 8.89
C ARG A 31 9.01 -10.11 7.97
N ARG A 32 9.78 -11.12 8.42
CA ARG A 32 10.09 -12.30 7.60
C ARG A 32 8.85 -13.11 7.27
N ILE A 33 8.01 -13.39 8.27
CA ILE A 33 6.73 -14.10 8.07
C ILE A 33 5.88 -13.37 7.04
N PHE A 34 5.73 -12.05 7.19
CA PHE A 34 4.96 -11.24 6.26
C PHE A 34 5.55 -11.26 4.85
N THR A 35 6.85 -11.03 4.69
CA THR A 35 7.50 -10.94 3.38
C THR A 35 7.41 -12.25 2.60
N ARG A 36 7.68 -13.38 3.25
CA ARG A 36 7.57 -14.71 2.62
C ARG A 36 6.18 -14.97 2.10
N VAL A 37 5.16 -14.70 2.91
CA VAL A 37 3.77 -14.95 2.53
C VAL A 37 3.29 -13.97 1.46
N ARG A 38 3.60 -12.67 1.62
CA ARG A 38 3.02 -11.60 0.79
C ARG A 38 3.78 -11.32 -0.50
N TYR A 39 5.09 -11.54 -0.53
CA TYR A 39 5.93 -11.24 -1.69
C TYR A 39 6.56 -12.48 -2.33
N GLU A 40 6.79 -13.55 -1.57
CA GLU A 40 7.38 -14.80 -2.11
C GLU A 40 6.33 -15.87 -2.42
N GLY A 41 5.07 -15.66 -2.01
CA GLY A 41 3.96 -16.58 -2.29
C GLY A 41 3.97 -17.84 -1.42
N GLU A 42 4.71 -17.84 -0.32
CA GLU A 42 4.71 -18.94 0.65
C GLU A 42 3.36 -19.05 1.39
N SER A 43 3.03 -20.26 1.87
CA SER A 43 1.90 -20.42 2.80
C SER A 43 2.28 -19.99 4.21
N ALA A 44 1.29 -19.57 5.01
CA ALA A 44 1.49 -19.21 6.41
C ALA A 44 2.10 -20.38 7.22
N GLU A 45 1.73 -21.62 6.91
CA GLU A 45 2.26 -22.83 7.55
C GLU A 45 3.72 -23.12 7.16
N SER A 46 4.13 -22.75 5.95
CA SER A 46 5.53 -22.84 5.52
C SER A 46 6.38 -21.81 6.25
N ALA A 47 5.93 -20.54 6.25
CA ALA A 47 6.61 -19.46 6.95
C ALA A 47 6.70 -19.72 8.47
N ALA A 48 5.62 -20.22 9.09
CA ALA A 48 5.61 -20.56 10.51
C ALA A 48 6.68 -21.60 10.87
N ARG A 49 6.80 -22.68 10.07
CA ARG A 49 7.80 -23.73 10.26
C ARG A 49 9.23 -23.21 10.13
N GLN A 50 9.49 -22.32 9.17
CA GLN A 50 10.81 -21.76 8.96
C GLN A 50 11.24 -20.81 10.08
N GLU A 51 10.30 -20.05 10.63
CA GLU A 51 10.57 -19.09 11.70
C GLU A 51 10.37 -19.69 13.11
N GLY A 52 10.08 -20.98 13.21
CA GLY A 52 9.98 -21.71 14.48
C GLY A 52 8.79 -21.32 15.34
N VAL A 53 7.67 -20.91 14.74
CA VAL A 53 6.45 -20.47 15.43
C VAL A 53 5.25 -21.36 15.11
N ASP A 54 4.22 -21.27 15.94
CA ASP A 54 2.97 -21.97 15.69
C ASP A 54 2.24 -21.37 14.46
N PRO A 55 1.59 -22.18 13.60
CA PRO A 55 0.84 -21.68 12.46
C PRO A 55 -0.28 -20.69 12.83
N SER A 56 -0.90 -20.82 14.00
CA SER A 56 -1.90 -19.87 14.49
C SER A 56 -1.27 -18.54 14.90
N GLU A 57 -0.07 -18.57 15.49
CA GLU A 57 0.72 -17.37 15.81
C GLU A 57 1.13 -16.64 14.52
N ALA A 58 1.61 -17.37 13.51
CA ALA A 58 1.96 -16.78 12.21
C ALA A 58 0.76 -16.11 11.54
N ARG A 59 -0.44 -16.71 11.60
CA ARG A 59 -1.68 -16.09 11.08
C ARG A 59 -2.04 -14.82 11.85
N ALA A 60 -1.87 -14.81 13.17
CA ALA A 60 -2.13 -13.62 13.98
C ALA A 60 -1.14 -12.48 13.67
N ILE A 61 0.14 -12.81 13.48
CA ILE A 61 1.18 -11.87 13.04
C ILE A 61 0.81 -11.26 11.69
N LEU A 62 0.47 -12.10 10.70
CA LEU A 62 0.07 -11.63 9.36
C LEU A 62 -1.11 -10.66 9.44
N ALA A 63 -2.15 -11.00 10.19
CA ALA A 63 -3.32 -10.14 10.36
C ALA A 63 -2.99 -8.81 11.06
N ALA A 64 -2.06 -8.82 12.03
CA ALA A 64 -1.60 -7.60 12.69
C ALA A 64 -0.81 -6.70 11.74
N CYS A 65 0.19 -7.27 11.05
CA CYS A 65 0.99 -6.59 10.03
C CYS A 65 0.13 -5.98 8.92
N GLU A 66 -0.86 -6.71 8.41
CA GLU A 66 -1.77 -6.22 7.37
C GLU A 66 -2.61 -5.04 7.82
N ARG A 67 -3.18 -5.11 9.03
CA ARG A 67 -3.95 -3.98 9.57
C ARG A 67 -3.09 -2.75 9.73
N GLU A 68 -1.91 -2.90 10.32
CA GLU A 68 -1.00 -1.77 10.54
C GLU A 68 -0.53 -1.14 9.23
N LEU A 69 -0.15 -1.98 8.25
CA LEU A 69 0.24 -1.51 6.92
C LEU A 69 -0.90 -0.74 6.27
N LEU A 70 -2.11 -1.30 6.28
CA LEU A 70 -3.29 -0.64 5.73
C LEU A 70 -3.59 0.68 6.44
N GLU A 71 -3.47 0.74 7.76
CA GLU A 71 -3.69 1.96 8.54
C GLU A 71 -2.69 3.06 8.21
N ARG A 72 -1.40 2.73 8.12
CA ARG A 72 -0.37 3.70 7.74
C ARG A 72 -0.52 4.18 6.30
N LEU A 73 -0.95 3.30 5.41
CA LEU A 73 -1.13 3.64 3.99
C LEU A 73 -2.48 4.31 3.67
N ARG A 74 -3.41 4.43 4.64
CA ARG A 74 -4.71 5.09 4.43
C ARG A 74 -4.58 6.51 3.86
N VAL A 75 -3.53 7.23 4.24
CA VAL A 75 -3.28 8.60 3.74
C VAL A 75 -3.09 8.64 2.22
N PHE A 76 -2.37 7.67 1.65
CA PHE A 76 -2.15 7.58 0.21
C PHE A 76 -3.43 7.25 -0.54
N ARG A 77 -4.34 6.46 0.05
CA ARG A 77 -5.65 6.17 -0.54
C ARG A 77 -6.55 7.42 -0.58
N THR A 78 -6.51 8.24 0.46
CA THR A 78 -7.26 9.50 0.52
C THR A 78 -6.70 10.53 -0.44
N LEU A 79 -5.37 10.65 -0.53
CA LEU A 79 -4.69 11.54 -1.48
C LEU A 79 -4.99 11.15 -2.93
N ALA A 80 -4.90 9.87 -3.28
CA ALA A 80 -5.26 9.38 -4.61
C ALA A 80 -6.73 9.70 -4.97
N LYS A 81 -7.65 9.56 -4.00
CA LYS A 81 -9.07 9.90 -4.20
C LYS A 81 -9.29 11.40 -4.35
N ALA A 82 -8.61 12.24 -3.54
CA ALA A 82 -8.70 13.69 -3.63
C ALA A 82 -8.16 14.21 -4.97
N GLN A 83 -7.04 13.67 -5.46
CA GLN A 83 -6.51 13.98 -6.78
C GLN A 83 -7.47 13.56 -7.90
N GLY A 84 -8.11 12.39 -7.79
CA GLY A 84 -9.14 11.95 -8.73
C GLY A 84 -10.38 12.87 -8.75
N LEU A 85 -10.83 13.32 -7.58
CA LEU A 85 -11.96 14.26 -7.45
C LEU A 85 -11.62 15.66 -7.97
N ALA A 86 -10.42 16.17 -7.70
CA ALA A 86 -9.95 17.45 -8.21
C ALA A 86 -9.96 17.46 -9.75
N ARG A 87 -9.51 16.39 -10.39
CA ARG A 87 -9.59 16.25 -11.86
C ARG A 87 -11.00 16.18 -12.39
N ALA A 88 -11.90 15.47 -11.71
CA ALA A 88 -13.30 15.42 -12.11
C ALA A 88 -13.93 16.82 -12.08
N ALA A 89 -13.64 17.60 -11.02
CA ALA A 89 -14.09 18.99 -10.91
C ALA A 89 -13.48 19.91 -11.99
N GLU A 90 -12.18 19.82 -12.25
CA GLU A 90 -11.49 20.60 -13.30
C GLU A 90 -12.01 20.28 -14.71
N ALA A 91 -12.26 19.00 -15.01
CA ALA A 91 -12.83 18.55 -16.29
C ALA A 91 -14.27 19.06 -16.45
N SER A 92 -15.04 19.13 -15.37
CA SER A 92 -16.38 19.73 -15.40
C SER A 92 -16.36 21.24 -15.62
N LEU A 93 -15.33 21.95 -15.12
CA LEU A 93 -15.18 23.40 -15.31
C LEU A 93 -14.67 23.78 -16.72
N THR A 94 -13.93 22.90 -17.40
CA THR A 94 -13.45 23.13 -18.78
C THR A 94 -14.42 22.67 -19.87
N GLY A 95 -15.49 21.93 -19.52
CA GLY A 95 -16.54 21.49 -20.45
C GLY A 95 -17.65 22.51 -20.75
N CYS A 96 -17.70 23.64 -20.04
CA CYS A 96 -18.67 24.71 -20.28
C CYS A 96 -18.07 25.80 -21.19
N GLY A 97 -17.81 25.49 -22.46
CA GLY A 97 -17.24 26.50 -23.36
C GLY A 97 -17.05 26.04 -24.78
N SER A 98 -18.14 25.72 -25.50
CA SER A 98 -18.23 25.82 -26.96
C SER A 98 -19.69 25.76 -27.39
N ALA A 99 -20.39 26.89 -27.23
CA ALA A 99 -21.52 27.24 -28.07
C ALA A 99 -21.09 28.49 -28.84
N GLY A 100 -20.94 28.35 -30.16
CA GLY A 100 -20.55 29.39 -31.09
C GLY A 100 -20.57 28.82 -32.49
#